data_AF-R7WCE8-F1
#
_entry.id   AF-R7WCE8-F1
#
_cell.length_a   1.000
_cell.length_b   1.000
_cell.length_c   1.000
_cell.angle_alpha   90.00
_cell.angle_beta   90.00
_cell.angle_gamma   90.00
#
_symmetry.space_group_name_H-M   'P 1'
#
loop_
_entity.id
_entity.type
_entity.pdbx_description
1 polymer ?
#
loop_
_entity_poly.entity_id
_entity_poly.type
_entity_poly.pdbx_seq_one_letter_code
_entity_poly.pdbx_strand_id
1 'polypeptide(L)'
;MWFGESEANMREIFNKACQSAPCVLFFDELDSIATQRGGRVGDAGGAVDRVLNQLLTEMDNMNAKKTVFIIGATNRPDIIDSALLRPGRLDHLIYIPLPDEASRQQIFKACLRKSPMAKDVDLGALARFTAGFSGADITEICQRACKYAIREDIEKDMVRHRMGKDTMEVDGGQEEEAVAEIKAAHFEESMKYARQSVSDADIRKYQAFPQKLQ
;
A
#
# COMPACT_ATOMS: atom_id res chain seq x y z
N MET A 1 -23.72 14.66 -13.57
CA MET A 1 -22.66 13.96 -14.32
C MET A 1 -22.88 14.24 -15.79
N TRP A 2 -22.01 15.02 -16.40
CA TRP A 2 -22.14 15.42 -17.81
C TRP A 2 -21.62 14.30 -18.71
N PHE A 3 -22.41 13.92 -19.71
CA PHE A 3 -22.13 12.86 -20.67
C PHE A 3 -20.86 13.21 -21.48
N GLY A 4 -19.87 12.32 -21.54
CA GLY A 4 -18.66 12.48 -22.38
C GLY A 4 -17.41 13.08 -21.71
N GLU A 5 -17.53 13.63 -20.50
CA GLU A 5 -16.41 14.24 -19.77
C GLU A 5 -15.31 13.20 -19.41
N SER A 6 -15.72 11.98 -19.07
CA SER A 6 -14.79 10.89 -18.69
C SER A 6 -13.91 10.42 -19.85
N GLU A 7 -14.42 10.40 -21.08
CA GLU A 7 -13.66 10.00 -22.27
C GLU A 7 -12.63 11.08 -22.66
N ALA A 8 -13.05 12.35 -22.61
CA ALA A 8 -12.16 13.49 -22.87
C ALA A 8 -11.01 13.54 -21.85
N ASN A 9 -11.32 13.34 -20.56
CA ASN A 9 -10.30 13.31 -19.50
C ASN A 9 -9.30 12.16 -19.73
N MET A 10 -9.76 10.99 -20.14
CA MET A 10 -8.87 9.87 -20.44
C MET A 10 -7.92 10.20 -21.59
N ARG A 11 -8.42 10.75 -22.69
CA ARG A 11 -7.58 11.21 -23.82
C ARG A 11 -6.56 12.26 -23.38
N GLU A 12 -6.96 13.20 -22.53
CA GLU A 12 -6.07 14.23 -22.00
C GLU A 12 -4.93 13.65 -21.16
N ILE A 13 -5.22 12.66 -20.29
CA ILE A 13 -4.22 11.96 -19.48
C ILE A 13 -3.17 11.29 -20.37
N PHE A 14 -3.61 10.56 -21.40
CA PHE A 14 -2.69 9.90 -22.34
C PHE A 14 -1.86 10.90 -23.15
N ASN A 15 -2.46 12.00 -23.60
CA ASN A 15 -1.74 13.07 -24.29
C ASN A 15 -0.68 13.72 -23.39
N LYS A 16 -1.02 14.02 -22.12
CA LYS A 16 -0.08 14.55 -21.13
C LYS A 16 1.08 13.59 -20.88
N ALA A 17 0.81 12.29 -20.76
CA ALA A 17 1.84 11.27 -20.59
C ALA A 17 2.78 11.20 -21.81
N CYS A 18 2.22 11.27 -23.03
CA CYS A 18 3.00 11.35 -24.27
C CYS A 18 3.91 12.58 -24.33
N GLN A 19 3.37 13.76 -24.00
CA GLN A 19 4.12 15.01 -24.01
C GLN A 19 5.23 15.04 -22.96
N SER A 20 5.08 14.26 -21.90
CA SER A 20 6.03 14.15 -20.78
C SER A 20 6.98 12.96 -20.90
N ALA A 21 7.09 12.35 -22.08
CA ALA A 21 7.96 11.21 -22.32
C ALA A 21 9.45 11.52 -21.99
N PRO A 22 10.20 10.61 -21.33
CA PRO A 22 9.79 9.29 -20.86
C PRO A 22 8.92 9.34 -19.59
N CYS A 23 7.77 8.67 -19.61
CA CYS A 23 6.75 8.78 -18.56
C CYS A 23 6.26 7.39 -18.11
N VAL A 24 5.97 7.23 -16.81
CA VAL A 24 5.23 6.09 -16.28
C VAL A 24 3.80 6.54 -16.00
N LEU A 25 2.84 5.86 -16.61
CA LEU A 25 1.41 6.08 -16.38
C LEU A 25 0.86 4.96 -15.50
N PHE A 26 0.49 5.29 -14.27
CA PHE A 26 -0.01 4.34 -13.28
C PHE A 26 -1.53 4.48 -13.08
N PHE A 27 -2.25 3.39 -13.30
CA PHE A 27 -3.67 3.26 -13.00
C PHE A 27 -3.85 2.39 -11.75
N ASP A 28 -4.21 3.00 -10.63
CA ASP A 28 -4.64 2.26 -9.44
C ASP A 28 -6.12 1.89 -9.54
N GLU A 29 -6.52 0.84 -8.82
CA GLU A 29 -7.90 0.34 -8.79
C GLU A 29 -8.52 0.19 -10.19
N LEU A 30 -7.79 -0.44 -11.10
CA LEU A 30 -8.19 -0.56 -12.50
C LEU A 30 -9.58 -1.21 -12.66
N ASP A 31 -9.97 -2.09 -11.74
CA ASP A 31 -11.29 -2.72 -11.68
C ASP A 31 -12.45 -1.77 -11.40
N SER A 32 -12.21 -0.48 -11.14
CA SER A 32 -13.24 0.55 -11.10
C SER A 32 -13.72 0.98 -12.50
N ILE A 33 -12.83 0.92 -13.50
CA ILE A 33 -13.08 1.39 -14.88
C ILE A 33 -12.97 0.28 -15.93
N ALA A 34 -12.39 -0.86 -15.56
CA ALA A 34 -12.04 -1.96 -16.47
C ALA A 34 -12.87 -3.24 -16.27
N THR A 35 -14.10 -3.12 -15.74
CA THR A 35 -14.95 -4.28 -15.49
C THR A 35 -15.46 -4.93 -16.77
N GLN A 36 -15.62 -6.25 -16.77
CA GLN A 36 -16.22 -7.00 -17.87
C GLN A 36 -17.59 -6.44 -18.29
N ARG A 37 -17.80 -6.40 -19.61
CA ARG A 37 -19.01 -5.90 -20.26
C ARG A 37 -20.22 -6.75 -19.90
N GLY A 38 -21.39 -6.12 -19.73
CA GLY A 38 -22.68 -6.82 -19.64
C GLY A 38 -23.19 -7.15 -18.23
N GLY A 39 -22.48 -6.77 -17.16
CA GLY A 39 -22.93 -7.02 -15.78
C GLY A 39 -23.95 -6.02 -15.21
N ARG A 40 -24.25 -4.92 -15.90
CA ARG A 40 -25.15 -3.85 -15.42
C ARG A 40 -26.26 -3.57 -16.43
N VAL A 41 -27.47 -4.06 -16.14
CA VAL A 41 -28.69 -3.74 -16.90
C VAL A 41 -29.13 -2.31 -16.53
N GLY A 42 -28.95 -1.36 -17.46
CA GLY A 42 -29.39 0.04 -17.33
C GLY A 42 -28.43 1.06 -17.97
N ASP A 43 -28.87 2.31 -18.16
CA ASP A 43 -28.11 3.41 -18.82
C ASP A 43 -26.72 3.69 -18.21
N ALA A 44 -26.48 3.27 -16.97
CA ALA A 44 -25.17 3.40 -16.31
C ALA A 44 -24.10 2.43 -16.86
N GLY A 45 -24.50 1.31 -17.48
CA GLY A 45 -23.56 0.35 -18.08
C GLY A 45 -22.85 0.91 -19.31
N GLY A 46 -23.57 1.68 -20.15
CA GLY A 46 -23.01 2.24 -21.38
C GLY A 46 -21.93 3.29 -21.16
N ALA A 47 -21.93 4.00 -20.03
CA ALA A 47 -20.89 4.98 -19.72
C ALA A 47 -19.54 4.30 -19.38
N VAL A 48 -19.57 3.23 -18.58
CA VAL A 48 -18.36 2.45 -18.23
C VAL A 48 -17.79 1.76 -19.47
N ASP A 49 -18.66 1.17 -20.30
CA ASP A 49 -18.23 0.51 -21.53
C ASP A 49 -17.54 1.48 -22.51
N ARG A 50 -18.04 2.73 -22.61
CA ARG A 50 -17.40 3.75 -23.46
C ARG A 50 -16.05 4.20 -22.92
N VAL A 51 -15.91 4.42 -21.61
CA VAL A 51 -14.62 4.74 -20.98
C VAL A 51 -13.62 3.62 -21.20
N LEU A 52 -14.04 2.35 -21.04
CA LEU A 52 -13.20 1.20 -21.35
C LEU A 52 -12.78 1.16 -22.83
N ASN A 53 -13.70 1.41 -23.76
CA ASN A 53 -13.35 1.48 -25.18
C ASN A 53 -12.35 2.61 -25.48
N GLN A 54 -12.49 3.77 -24.83
CA GLN A 54 -11.53 4.86 -24.96
C GLN A 54 -10.16 4.45 -24.41
N LEU A 55 -10.11 3.77 -23.25
CA LEU A 55 -8.86 3.26 -22.67
C LEU A 55 -8.14 2.32 -23.64
N LEU A 56 -8.85 1.35 -24.20
CA LEU A 56 -8.31 0.41 -25.18
C LEU A 56 -7.75 1.13 -26.41
N THR A 57 -8.48 2.13 -26.91
CA THR A 57 -8.09 2.92 -28.09
C THR A 57 -6.81 3.71 -27.80
N GLU A 58 -6.71 4.37 -26.64
CA GLU A 58 -5.51 5.11 -26.28
C GLU A 58 -4.31 4.17 -26.10
N MET A 59 -4.48 3.02 -25.44
CA MET A 59 -3.40 2.03 -25.28
C MET A 59 -2.87 1.53 -26.62
N ASP A 60 -3.75 1.21 -27.57
CA ASP A 60 -3.35 0.76 -28.92
C ASP A 60 -2.57 1.86 -29.67
N ASN A 61 -2.98 3.12 -29.53
CA ASN A 61 -2.30 4.27 -30.14
C ASN A 61 -0.91 4.54 -29.53
N MET A 62 -0.72 4.27 -28.25
CA MET A 62 0.53 4.56 -27.52
C MET A 62 1.67 3.60 -27.87
N ASN A 63 1.35 2.33 -28.15
CA ASN A 63 2.36 1.32 -28.50
C ASN A 63 3.21 1.68 -29.71
N ALA A 64 2.63 2.43 -30.65
CA ALA A 64 3.35 2.89 -31.83
C ALA A 64 4.51 3.86 -31.48
N LYS A 65 4.43 4.56 -30.34
CA LYS A 65 5.38 5.61 -29.94
C LYS A 65 6.41 5.16 -28.88
N LYS A 66 6.22 4.01 -28.21
CA LYS A 66 7.14 3.31 -27.28
C LYS A 66 7.85 4.14 -26.19
N THR A 67 7.38 5.34 -25.85
CA THR A 67 8.06 6.22 -24.87
C THR A 67 7.35 6.34 -23.52
N VAL A 68 6.20 5.69 -23.35
CA VAL A 68 5.43 5.71 -22.10
C VAL A 68 5.20 4.28 -21.64
N PHE A 69 5.47 4.03 -20.36
CA PHE A 69 5.28 2.73 -19.72
C PHE A 69 3.99 2.76 -18.89
N ILE A 70 3.06 1.85 -19.15
CA ILE A 70 1.75 1.80 -18.49
C ILE A 70 1.76 0.69 -17.44
N ILE A 71 1.32 1.01 -16.23
CA ILE A 71 1.17 0.07 -15.11
C ILE A 71 -0.28 0.15 -14.61
N GLY A 72 -0.94 -0.99 -14.47
CA GLY A 72 -2.24 -1.10 -13.82
C GLY A 72 -2.16 -1.94 -12.56
N ALA A 73 -2.84 -1.51 -11.49
CA ALA A 73 -3.01 -2.28 -10.26
C ALA A 73 -4.50 -2.60 -10.05
N THR A 74 -4.79 -3.81 -9.57
CA THR A 74 -6.15 -4.21 -9.21
C THR A 74 -6.15 -5.28 -8.13
N ASN A 75 -7.16 -5.21 -7.26
CA ASN A 75 -7.45 -6.26 -6.28
C ASN A 75 -8.46 -7.29 -6.80
N ARG A 76 -9.11 -7.05 -7.95
CA ARG A 76 -10.15 -7.95 -8.49
C ARG A 76 -9.84 -8.33 -9.94
N PRO A 77 -8.79 -9.14 -10.16
CA PRO A 77 -8.40 -9.51 -11.51
C PRO A 77 -9.43 -10.42 -12.20
N ASP A 78 -10.34 -11.05 -11.44
CA ASP A 78 -11.43 -11.89 -11.94
C ASP A 78 -12.50 -11.13 -12.73
N ILE A 79 -12.64 -9.83 -12.52
CA ILE A 79 -13.65 -9.00 -13.21
C ILE A 79 -13.04 -8.09 -14.28
N ILE A 80 -11.73 -8.16 -14.53
CA ILE A 80 -11.08 -7.35 -15.56
C ILE A 80 -11.48 -7.83 -16.95
N ASP A 81 -11.78 -6.89 -17.86
CA ASP A 81 -12.06 -7.19 -19.26
C ASP A 81 -10.81 -7.79 -19.93
N SER A 82 -10.95 -9.03 -20.45
CA SER A 82 -9.89 -9.76 -21.15
C SER A 82 -9.26 -9.00 -22.33
N ALA A 83 -9.95 -8.02 -22.90
CA ALA A 83 -9.43 -7.17 -23.96
C ALA A 83 -8.24 -6.34 -23.49
N LEU A 84 -8.19 -5.93 -22.22
CA LEU A 84 -7.04 -5.20 -21.67
C LEU A 84 -5.78 -6.08 -21.55
N LEU A 85 -5.97 -7.40 -21.43
CA LEU A 85 -4.90 -8.37 -21.23
C LEU A 85 -4.30 -8.91 -22.54
N ARG A 86 -4.78 -8.42 -23.69
CA ARG A 86 -4.30 -8.87 -25.00
C ARG A 86 -2.89 -8.33 -25.28
N PRO A 87 -2.07 -9.05 -26.08
CA PRO A 87 -0.74 -8.61 -26.48
C PRO A 87 -0.71 -7.16 -26.97
N GLY A 88 0.27 -6.39 -26.48
CA GLY A 88 0.41 -4.96 -26.71
C GLY A 88 -0.28 -4.08 -25.66
N ARG A 89 -1.21 -4.58 -24.85
CA ARG A 89 -1.90 -3.74 -23.84
C ARG A 89 -1.29 -3.94 -22.46
N LEU A 90 -2.01 -4.56 -21.52
CA LEU A 90 -1.51 -5.01 -20.22
C LEU A 90 -1.19 -6.51 -20.30
N ASP A 91 -0.26 -6.87 -21.18
CA ASP A 91 0.09 -8.27 -21.48
C ASP A 91 1.10 -8.88 -20.51
N HIS A 92 1.76 -8.04 -19.69
CA HIS A 92 2.62 -8.48 -18.60
C HIS A 92 1.87 -8.45 -17.26
N LEU A 93 1.39 -9.63 -16.83
CA LEU A 93 0.70 -9.80 -15.56
C LEU A 93 1.66 -10.26 -14.47
N ILE A 94 1.76 -9.47 -13.41
CA ILE A 94 2.63 -9.75 -12.25
C ILE A 94 1.74 -9.97 -11.03
N TYR A 95 1.81 -11.17 -10.46
CA TYR A 95 1.14 -11.48 -9.21
C TYR A 95 2.00 -11.02 -8.03
N ILE A 96 1.43 -10.21 -7.14
CA ILE A 96 2.07 -9.76 -5.90
C ILE A 96 1.43 -10.54 -4.73
N PRO A 97 2.09 -11.60 -4.22
CA PRO A 97 1.56 -12.38 -3.10
C PRO A 97 1.70 -11.64 -1.77
N LEU A 98 1.05 -12.18 -0.73
CA LEU A 98 1.36 -11.80 0.64
C LEU A 98 2.82 -12.14 0.99
N PRO A 99 3.48 -11.36 1.86
CA PRO A 99 4.88 -11.56 2.19
C PRO A 99 5.10 -12.87 2.97
N ASP A 100 6.09 -13.64 2.55
CA ASP A 100 6.64 -14.76 3.32
C ASP A 100 7.40 -14.26 4.57
N GLU A 101 7.86 -15.17 5.43
CA GLU A 101 8.53 -14.80 6.69
C GLU A 101 9.74 -13.89 6.46
N ALA A 102 10.60 -14.22 5.49
CA ALA A 102 11.77 -13.43 5.17
C ALA A 102 11.39 -12.02 4.67
N SER A 103 10.37 -11.93 3.81
CA SER A 103 9.84 -10.66 3.31
C SER A 103 9.22 -9.83 4.43
N ARG A 104 8.48 -10.45 5.37
CA ARG A 104 7.94 -9.76 6.55
C ARG A 104 9.05 -9.17 7.40
N GLN A 105 10.13 -9.90 7.64
CA GLN A 105 11.30 -9.38 8.35
C GLN A 105 11.91 -8.17 7.63
N GLN A 106 12.02 -8.20 6.29
CA GLN A 106 12.49 -7.05 5.53
C GLN A 106 11.52 -5.86 5.58
N ILE A 107 10.20 -6.10 5.60
CA ILE A 107 9.20 -5.04 5.76
C ILE A 107 9.36 -4.38 7.13
N PHE A 108 9.45 -5.15 8.22
CA PHE A 108 9.74 -4.61 9.55
C PHE A 108 11.02 -3.76 9.55
N LYS A 109 12.11 -4.29 8.98
CA LYS A 109 13.38 -3.57 8.87
C LYS A 109 13.25 -2.28 8.06
N ALA A 110 12.47 -2.27 6.97
CA ALA A 110 12.24 -1.11 6.14
C ALA A 110 11.40 -0.04 6.86
N CYS A 111 10.31 -0.45 7.52
CA CYS A 111 9.43 0.42 8.31
C CYS A 111 10.19 1.10 9.47
N LEU A 112 11.11 0.38 10.11
CA LEU A 112 11.83 0.82 11.31
C LEU A 112 13.23 1.36 11.01
N ARG A 113 13.62 1.48 9.72
CA ARG A 113 14.99 1.84 9.29
C ARG A 113 15.51 3.16 9.89
N LYS A 114 14.62 4.10 10.18
CA LYS A 114 14.96 5.43 10.74
C LYS A 114 14.44 5.61 12.17
N SER A 115 14.01 4.54 12.81
CA SER A 115 13.42 4.58 14.14
C SER A 115 14.44 4.10 15.18
N PRO A 116 14.58 4.79 16.33
CA PRO A 116 15.38 4.32 17.45
C PRO A 116 14.72 3.06 18.02
N MET A 117 15.43 1.94 18.03
CA MET A 117 14.94 0.67 18.57
C MET A 117 15.86 0.17 19.65
N ALA A 118 15.26 -0.31 20.74
CA ALA A 118 15.99 -0.97 21.80
C ALA A 118 16.55 -2.32 21.32
N LYS A 119 17.65 -2.75 21.95
CA LYS A 119 18.37 -3.97 21.59
C LYS A 119 17.58 -5.26 21.82
N ASP A 120 16.51 -5.19 22.61
CA ASP A 120 15.62 -6.30 22.94
C ASP A 120 14.55 -6.58 21.86
N VAL A 121 14.46 -5.75 20.82
CA VAL A 121 13.51 -5.93 19.71
C VAL A 121 14.02 -6.98 18.71
N ASP A 122 13.42 -8.17 18.72
CA ASP A 122 13.69 -9.23 17.72
C ASP A 122 12.71 -9.17 16.53
N LEU A 123 13.17 -8.59 15.41
CA LEU A 123 12.40 -8.53 14.16
C LEU A 123 12.12 -9.91 13.55
N GLY A 124 12.97 -10.91 13.81
CA GLY A 124 12.75 -12.28 13.36
C GLY A 124 11.59 -12.93 14.12
N ALA A 125 11.49 -12.70 15.42
CA ALA A 125 10.32 -13.12 16.20
C ALA A 125 9.05 -12.44 15.70
N LEU A 126 9.06 -11.12 15.47
CA LEU A 126 7.91 -10.40 14.92
C LEU A 126 7.47 -10.96 13.57
N ALA A 127 8.41 -11.28 12.68
CA ALA A 127 8.11 -11.90 11.39
C ALA A 127 7.44 -13.29 11.51
N ARG A 128 7.86 -14.11 12.48
CA ARG A 128 7.24 -15.42 12.76
C ARG A 128 5.80 -15.30 13.24
N PHE A 129 5.51 -14.35 14.12
CA PHE A 129 4.18 -14.16 14.70
C PHE A 129 3.19 -13.39 13.81
N THR A 130 3.63 -12.90 12.65
CA THR A 130 2.81 -12.12 11.69
C THR A 130 2.51 -12.89 10.41
N ALA A 131 2.42 -14.22 10.47
CA ALA A 131 1.99 -15.02 9.32
C ALA A 131 0.61 -14.55 8.80
N GLY A 132 0.49 -14.37 7.48
CA GLY A 132 -0.74 -13.88 6.83
C GLY A 132 -0.94 -12.36 6.86
N PHE A 133 -0.05 -11.59 7.50
CA PHE A 133 -0.15 -10.14 7.52
C PHE A 133 0.31 -9.53 6.19
N SER A 134 -0.42 -8.52 5.73
CA SER A 134 0.02 -7.69 4.61
C SER A 134 1.12 -6.71 5.02
N GLY A 135 1.78 -6.08 4.04
CA GLY A 135 2.74 -5.02 4.33
C GLY A 135 2.10 -3.81 5.04
N ALA A 136 0.81 -3.54 4.77
CA ALA A 136 0.07 -2.50 5.45
C ALA A 136 -0.16 -2.85 6.93
N ASP A 137 -0.55 -4.09 7.22
CA ASP A 137 -0.77 -4.55 8.61
C ASP A 137 0.53 -4.46 9.44
N ILE A 138 1.66 -4.87 8.85
CA ILE A 138 2.98 -4.77 9.49
C ILE A 138 3.37 -3.31 9.73
N THR A 139 3.10 -2.44 8.75
CA THR A 139 3.36 -1.00 8.90
C THR A 139 2.53 -0.40 10.03
N GLU A 140 1.27 -0.80 10.16
CA GLU A 140 0.41 -0.36 11.25
C GLU A 140 0.94 -0.83 12.61
N ILE A 141 1.42 -2.07 12.73
CA ILE A 141 2.07 -2.57 13.95
C ILE A 141 3.25 -1.67 14.34
N CYS A 142 4.11 -1.33 13.37
CA CYS A 142 5.27 -0.47 13.62
C CYS A 142 4.84 0.95 14.07
N GLN A 143 3.82 1.52 13.43
CA GLN A 143 3.30 2.84 13.78
C GLN A 143 2.67 2.88 15.17
N ARG A 144 1.93 1.83 15.56
CA ARG A 144 1.34 1.70 16.90
C ARG A 144 2.42 1.54 17.97
N ALA A 145 3.42 0.67 17.74
CA ALA A 145 4.56 0.52 18.64
C ALA A 145 5.29 1.86 18.86
N CYS A 146 5.55 2.62 17.78
CA CYS A 146 6.13 3.96 17.88
C CYS A 146 5.26 4.93 18.71
N LYS A 147 3.93 4.92 18.50
CA LYS A 147 3.00 5.74 19.30
C LYS A 147 3.02 5.35 20.79
N TYR A 148 3.17 4.07 21.13
CA TYR A 148 3.29 3.64 22.52
C TYR A 148 4.60 4.13 23.15
N ALA A 149 5.71 4.07 22.42
CA ALA A 149 7.00 4.61 22.87
C ALA A 149 6.91 6.10 23.18
N ILE A 150 6.32 6.89 22.27
CA ILE A 150 6.12 8.34 22.46
C ILE A 150 5.23 8.62 23.68
N ARG A 151 4.16 7.85 23.87
CA ARG A 151 3.28 8.02 25.04
C ARG A 151 3.98 7.73 26.36
N GLU A 152 4.77 6.65 26.41
CA GLU A 152 5.57 6.32 27.61
C GLU A 152 6.57 7.43 27.93
N ASP A 153 7.21 8.00 26.92
CA ASP A 153 8.21 9.06 27.08
C ASP A 153 7.59 10.36 27.61
N ILE A 154 6.49 10.81 27.01
CA ILE A 154 5.72 11.98 27.48
C ILE A 154 5.27 11.79 28.93
N GLU A 155 4.80 10.59 29.30
CA GLU A 155 4.38 10.31 30.67
C GLU A 155 5.54 10.39 31.66
N LYS A 156 6.72 9.90 31.29
CA LYS A 156 7.94 10.02 32.12
C LYS A 156 8.37 11.47 32.30
N ASP A 157 8.36 12.26 31.24
CA ASP A 157 8.74 13.67 31.33
C ASP A 157 7.75 14.47 32.16
N MET A 158 6.46 14.17 32.06
CA MET A 158 5.43 14.75 32.95
C MET A 158 5.68 14.40 34.42
N VAL A 159 6.07 13.15 34.72
CA VAL A 159 6.41 12.73 36.09
C VAL A 159 7.68 13.40 36.58
N ARG A 160 8.74 13.48 35.76
CA ARG A 160 9.98 14.20 36.06
C ARG A 160 9.72 15.68 36.37
N HIS A 161 8.92 16.36 35.56
CA HIS A 161 8.54 17.76 35.81
C HIS A 161 7.69 17.96 37.06
N ARG A 162 6.87 16.96 37.46
CA ARG A 162 6.14 17.01 38.74
C ARG A 162 7.08 16.82 39.93
N MET A 163 8.00 15.86 39.87
CA MET A 163 8.94 15.57 40.96
C MET A 163 10.05 16.64 41.10
N GLY A 164 10.52 17.20 39.98
CA GLY A 164 11.52 18.28 39.96
C GLY A 164 11.00 19.64 40.45
N LYS A 165 9.68 19.82 40.60
CA LYS A 165 9.11 21.02 41.25
C LYS A 165 9.23 21.00 42.78
N ASP A 166 9.43 19.83 43.39
CA ASP A 166 9.59 19.69 44.85
C ASP A 166 11.07 19.77 45.31
N THR A 167 12.02 19.87 44.38
CA THR A 167 13.45 20.02 44.65
C THR A 167 14.00 21.22 43.88
N MET A 168 13.96 22.41 44.52
CA MET A 168 14.68 23.57 44.00
C MET A 168 16.19 23.37 44.15
N GLU A 169 16.91 23.43 43.02
CA GLU A 169 18.18 24.14 42.75
C GLU A 169 19.20 23.31 41.93
N VAL A 170 19.76 23.99 40.91
CA VAL A 170 20.98 23.70 40.09
C VAL A 170 20.84 22.46 39.18
N ASP A 171 21.04 22.49 37.86
CA ASP A 171 22.11 23.10 37.08
C ASP A 171 21.69 23.23 35.59
N GLY A 172 22.18 24.25 34.88
CA GLY A 172 21.94 24.53 33.47
C GLY A 172 22.71 23.62 32.51
N GLY A 173 22.72 22.31 32.78
CA GLY A 173 23.20 21.31 31.83
C GLY A 173 22.16 21.09 30.75
N GLN A 174 22.56 21.22 29.48
CA GLN A 174 21.80 20.62 28.39
C GLN A 174 21.82 19.10 28.63
N GLU A 175 20.83 18.57 29.35
CA GLU A 175 20.57 17.14 29.36
C GLU A 175 20.34 16.75 27.90
N GLU A 176 21.27 15.98 27.33
CA GLU A 176 21.05 15.35 26.03
C GLU A 176 19.75 14.56 26.15
N GLU A 177 18.70 15.08 25.52
CA GLU A 177 17.36 14.49 25.55
C GLU A 177 17.49 13.08 24.97
N ALA A 178 17.51 12.08 25.86
CA ALA A 178 17.76 10.71 25.48
C ALA A 178 16.65 10.29 24.51
N VAL A 179 17.04 9.97 23.27
CA VAL A 179 16.07 9.64 22.23
C VAL A 179 15.26 8.42 22.67
N ALA A 180 13.94 8.58 22.81
CA ALA A 180 13.06 7.49 23.22
C ALA A 180 13.14 6.31 22.24
N GLU A 181 13.55 5.16 22.73
CA GLU A 181 13.65 3.94 21.94
C GLU A 181 12.34 3.13 21.96
N ILE A 182 12.00 2.53 20.82
CA ILE A 182 10.91 1.56 20.71
C ILE A 182 11.39 0.23 21.29
N LYS A 183 10.68 -0.30 22.28
CA LYS A 183 11.00 -1.52 23.04
C LYS A 183 10.13 -2.70 22.62
N ALA A 184 10.55 -3.91 23.01
CA ALA A 184 9.75 -5.12 22.80
C ALA A 184 8.32 -5.00 23.35
N ALA A 185 8.15 -4.41 24.54
CA ALA A 185 6.84 -4.20 25.17
C ALA A 185 5.86 -3.36 24.31
N HIS A 186 6.36 -2.40 23.53
CA HIS A 186 5.51 -1.61 22.63
C HIS A 186 4.99 -2.43 21.46
N PHE A 187 5.80 -3.36 20.95
CA PHE A 187 5.38 -4.30 19.92
C PHE A 187 4.40 -5.33 20.47
N GLU A 188 4.63 -5.85 21.68
CA GLU A 188 3.70 -6.76 22.36
C GLU A 188 2.32 -6.12 22.51
N GLU A 189 2.26 -4.86 22.95
CA GLU A 189 1.01 -4.12 23.09
C GLU A 189 0.36 -3.86 21.73
N SER A 190 1.14 -3.51 20.71
CA SER A 190 0.64 -3.32 19.36
C SER A 190 0.05 -4.60 18.75
N MET A 191 0.67 -5.75 19.02
CA MET A 191 0.26 -7.04 18.48
C MET A 191 -1.08 -7.51 19.04
N LYS A 192 -1.47 -7.12 20.27
CA LYS A 192 -2.77 -7.47 20.86
C LYS A 192 -3.97 -7.02 20.02
N TYR A 193 -3.83 -5.90 19.33
CA TYR A 193 -4.88 -5.28 18.52
C TYR A 193 -4.63 -5.46 17.01
N ALA A 194 -3.60 -6.21 16.64
CA ALA A 194 -3.24 -6.42 15.24
C ALA A 194 -4.14 -7.48 14.62
N ARG A 195 -4.74 -7.17 13.47
CA ARG A 195 -5.63 -8.06 12.74
C ARG A 195 -5.17 -8.15 11.29
N GLN A 196 -5.21 -9.35 10.73
CA GLN A 196 -4.98 -9.55 9.30
C GLN A 196 -6.09 -8.84 8.50
N SER A 197 -5.69 -8.00 7.54
CA SER A 197 -6.64 -7.31 6.66
C SER A 197 -7.16 -8.20 5.53
N VAL A 198 -6.43 -9.28 5.19
CA VAL A 198 -6.79 -10.20 4.11
C VAL A 198 -7.27 -11.52 4.70
N SER A 199 -8.40 -12.04 4.20
CA SER A 199 -8.97 -13.29 4.68
C SER A 199 -8.32 -14.52 4.04
N ASP A 200 -8.31 -15.66 4.73
CA ASP A 200 -7.84 -16.94 4.16
C ASP A 200 -8.57 -17.34 2.88
N ALA A 201 -9.85 -16.96 2.76
CA ALA A 201 -10.65 -17.22 1.56
C ALA A 201 -10.13 -16.42 0.36
N ASP A 202 -9.78 -15.15 0.57
CA ASP A 202 -9.20 -14.29 -0.46
C ASP A 202 -7.82 -14.78 -0.87
N ILE A 203 -6.99 -15.20 0.09
CA ILE A 203 -5.65 -15.76 -0.18
C ILE A 203 -5.76 -16.97 -1.11
N ARG A 204 -6.66 -17.91 -0.80
CA ARG A 204 -6.89 -19.10 -1.65
C ARG A 204 -7.41 -18.71 -3.04
N LYS A 205 -8.32 -17.74 -3.12
CA LYS A 205 -8.85 -17.24 -4.39
C LYS A 205 -7.74 -16.68 -5.27
N TYR A 206 -6.85 -15.84 -4.72
CA TYR A 206 -5.78 -15.20 -5.48
C TYR A 206 -4.63 -16.15 -5.82
N GLN A 207 -4.29 -17.11 -4.98
CA GLN A 207 -3.27 -18.12 -5.30
C GLN A 207 -3.68 -19.02 -6.48
N ALA A 208 -4.97 -19.27 -6.65
CA ALA A 208 -5.49 -20.05 -7.77
C ALA A 208 -5.56 -19.27 -9.09
N PHE A 209 -5.43 -17.94 -9.06
CA PHE A 209 -5.62 -17.09 -10.24
C PHE A 209 -4.44 -17.15 -11.23
N PRO A 210 -3.16 -17.05 -10.82
CA PRO A 210 -2.01 -17.19 -11.72
C PRO A 210 -1.98 -18.52 -12.48
N GLN A 211 -2.44 -19.61 -11.86
CA GLN A 211 -2.49 -20.94 -12.48
C GLN A 211 -3.51 -21.03 -13.63
N LYS A 212 -4.51 -20.15 -13.67
CA LYS A 212 -5.52 -20.08 -14.73
C LYS A 212 -5.08 -19.21 -15.92
N LEU A 213 -3.99 -18.47 -15.76
CA LEU A 213 -3.46 -17.51 -16.72
C LEU A 213 -2.27 -18.05 -17.53
N GLN A 214 -1.76 -19.22 -17.15
CA GLN A 214 -0.83 -20.04 -17.94
C GLN A 214 -1.62 -21.01 -18.82
#